data_AF-A0A9P6XE05-F1
#
_entry.id   AF-A0A9P6XE05-F1
#
_cell.length_a   1.000
_cell.length_b   1.000
_cell.length_c   1.000
_cell.angle_alpha   90.00
_cell.angle_beta   90.00
_cell.angle_gamma   90.00
#
_symmetry.space_group_name_H-M   'P 1'
#
loop_
_entity.id
_entity.type
_entity.pdbx_description
1 polymer ?
#
loop_
_entity_poly.entity_id
_entity_poly.type
_entity_poly.pdbx_seq_one_letter_code
_entity_poly.pdbx_strand_id
1 'polypeptide(L)'
;MGVFDEIKSKNFSLYGQWLGIISIILLIALGIVGFMQHVVFSIVGWVIAFILIGIEVPLCLKLCPTSPKFDSFIAYFENCYFRALIYLAFAVVMFLSNLLNVGPLIATGVSLLLAAICYGIAAFSGQAFASSRIFGGTGVDNVKLNSLRAEAETATSLGDDFANKIKQLEEENIQKGHEITSFKVKNERLEARLKRIEDELIQVNLKAQESNQKSEDLEKHVTDLEQELENAEKKNDELKEMNKVVKEELEEFVRQLEVA
;
A
#
# COMPACT_ATOMS: atom_id res chain seq x y z
N MET A 1 -34.59 -0.37 29.67
CA MET A 1 -34.78 -1.76 29.21
C MET A 1 -34.82 -2.65 30.42
N GLY A 2 -35.85 -3.50 30.53
CA GLY A 2 -36.05 -4.38 31.69
C GLY A 2 -35.18 -5.64 31.60
N VAL A 3 -35.14 -6.42 32.68
CA VAL A 3 -34.47 -7.74 32.77
C VAL A 3 -34.89 -8.68 31.61
N PHE A 4 -36.13 -8.54 31.15
CA PHE A 4 -36.69 -9.30 30.04
C PHE A 4 -36.12 -8.90 28.66
N ASP A 5 -35.75 -7.62 28.46
CA ASP A 5 -35.11 -7.17 27.23
C ASP A 5 -33.65 -7.68 27.14
N GLU A 6 -33.00 -7.73 28.31
CA GLU A 6 -31.66 -8.30 28.50
C GLU A 6 -31.64 -9.79 28.10
N ILE A 7 -32.57 -10.59 28.62
CA ILE A 7 -32.72 -12.02 28.26
C ILE A 7 -33.07 -12.22 26.77
N LYS A 8 -33.72 -11.23 26.13
CA LYS A 8 -34.08 -11.29 24.70
C LYS A 8 -32.95 -10.83 23.76
N SER A 9 -31.87 -10.26 24.30
CA SER A 9 -30.77 -9.66 23.52
C SER A 9 -29.88 -10.65 22.76
N LYS A 10 -30.08 -11.97 22.94
CA LYS A 10 -29.27 -13.05 22.33
C LYS A 10 -27.76 -12.95 22.60
N ASN A 11 -27.33 -12.25 23.65
CA ASN A 11 -25.93 -12.19 24.03
C ASN A 11 -25.55 -13.41 24.87
N PHE A 12 -24.64 -14.25 24.35
CA PHE A 12 -24.23 -15.49 25.01
C PHE A 12 -23.46 -15.25 26.32
N SER A 13 -22.75 -14.12 26.42
CA SER A 13 -22.14 -13.66 27.67
C SER A 13 -23.15 -13.43 28.79
N LEU A 14 -24.33 -12.93 28.45
CA LEU A 14 -25.37 -12.63 29.44
C LEU A 14 -26.06 -13.91 29.92
N TYR A 15 -26.33 -14.85 29.00
CA TYR A 15 -26.82 -16.18 29.38
C TYR A 15 -25.80 -16.91 30.27
N GLY A 16 -24.50 -16.78 29.99
CA GLY A 16 -23.43 -17.28 30.85
C GLY A 16 -23.53 -16.74 32.28
N GLN A 17 -23.78 -15.44 32.45
CA GLN A 17 -23.90 -14.81 33.78
C GLN A 17 -25.13 -15.32 34.54
N TRP A 18 -26.29 -15.44 33.87
CA TRP A 18 -27.50 -15.98 34.49
C TRP A 18 -27.32 -17.44 34.93
N LEU A 19 -26.68 -18.26 34.09
CA LEU A 19 -26.35 -19.64 34.45
C LEU A 19 -25.31 -19.71 35.58
N GLY A 20 -24.37 -18.76 35.63
CA GLY A 20 -23.43 -18.59 36.73
C GLY A 20 -24.15 -18.32 38.06
N ILE A 21 -25.09 -17.37 38.07
CA ILE A 21 -25.89 -17.04 39.25
C ILE A 21 -26.75 -18.23 39.70
N ILE A 22 -27.41 -18.91 38.75
CA ILE A 22 -28.17 -20.13 39.04
C ILE A 22 -27.25 -21.20 39.65
N SER A 23 -26.02 -21.34 39.13
CA SER A 23 -25.03 -22.28 39.65
C SER A 23 -24.59 -21.94 41.07
N ILE A 24 -24.44 -20.66 41.43
CA ILE A 24 -24.13 -20.21 42.80
C ILE A 24 -25.26 -20.63 43.76
N ILE A 25 -26.52 -20.38 43.39
CA ILE A 25 -27.69 -20.75 44.20
C ILE A 25 -27.76 -22.26 44.38
N LEU A 26 -27.55 -23.01 43.29
CA LEU A 26 -27.54 -24.48 43.32
C LEU A 26 -26.38 -25.03 44.17
N LEU A 27 -25.18 -24.46 44.11
CA LEU A 27 -24.02 -24.89 44.91
C LEU A 27 -24.26 -24.70 46.41
N ILE A 28 -24.91 -23.60 46.80
CA ILE A 28 -25.25 -23.34 48.20
C ILE A 28 -26.37 -24.28 48.65
N ALA A 29 -27.47 -24.36 47.90
CA ALA A 29 -28.64 -25.15 48.27
C ALA A 29 -28.34 -26.66 48.28
N LEU A 30 -27.74 -27.18 47.21
CA LEU A 30 -27.42 -28.60 47.10
C LEU A 30 -26.18 -28.99 47.92
N GLY A 31 -25.31 -28.04 48.26
CA GLY A 31 -24.25 -28.23 49.25
C GLY A 31 -24.81 -28.45 50.66
N ILE A 32 -25.90 -27.77 51.04
CA ILE A 32 -26.59 -28.01 52.32
C ILE A 32 -27.26 -29.39 52.32
N VAL A 33 -27.96 -29.73 51.22
CA VAL A 33 -28.67 -31.02 51.10
C VAL A 33 -27.71 -32.20 51.04
N GLY A 34 -26.59 -32.06 50.33
CA GLY A 34 -25.57 -33.09 50.15
C GLY A 34 -24.55 -33.18 51.30
N PHE A 35 -24.60 -32.29 52.29
CA PHE A 35 -23.60 -32.17 53.34
C PHE A 35 -23.38 -33.48 54.10
N MET A 36 -24.45 -34.20 54.41
CA MET A 36 -24.40 -35.46 55.18
C MET A 36 -23.82 -36.64 54.40
N GLN A 37 -23.79 -36.57 53.07
CA GLN A 37 -23.28 -37.64 52.20
C GLN A 37 -21.88 -37.33 51.66
N HIS A 38 -21.55 -36.05 51.45
CA HIS A 38 -20.31 -35.60 50.82
C HIS A 38 -19.75 -34.33 51.46
N VAL A 39 -19.24 -34.45 52.69
CA VAL A 39 -18.74 -33.30 53.48
C VAL A 39 -17.63 -32.54 52.73
N VAL A 40 -16.63 -33.25 52.19
CA VAL A 40 -15.47 -32.63 51.52
C VAL A 40 -15.88 -31.84 50.28
N PHE A 41 -16.72 -32.43 49.42
CA PHE A 41 -17.16 -31.78 48.18
C PHE A 41 -18.21 -30.68 48.42
N SER A 42 -18.99 -30.76 49.50
CA SER A 42 -19.91 -29.69 49.89
C SER A 42 -19.14 -28.44 50.35
N ILE A 43 -18.05 -28.61 51.10
CA ILE A 43 -17.15 -27.51 51.48
C ILE A 43 -16.48 -26.90 50.25
N VAL A 44 -15.97 -27.74 49.33
CA VAL A 44 -15.39 -27.27 48.07
C VAL A 44 -16.43 -26.52 47.22
N GLY A 45 -17.68 -27.00 47.19
CA GLY A 45 -18.79 -26.33 46.53
C GLY A 45 -19.10 -24.94 47.09
N TRP A 46 -19.04 -24.76 48.41
CA TRP A 46 -19.21 -23.45 49.04
C TRP A 46 -18.05 -22.49 48.74
N VAL A 47 -16.81 -23.00 48.73
CA VAL A 47 -15.63 -22.21 48.34
C VAL A 47 -15.76 -21.75 46.88
N ILE A 48 -16.18 -22.65 45.98
CA ILE A 48 -16.41 -22.32 44.57
C ILE A 48 -17.58 -21.33 44.43
N ALA A 49 -18.67 -21.48 45.19
CA ALA A 49 -19.77 -20.53 45.18
C ALA A 49 -19.32 -19.12 45.58
N PHE A 50 -18.47 -19.01 46.60
CA PHE A 50 -17.90 -17.72 47.04
C PHE A 50 -16.99 -17.10 45.97
N ILE A 51 -16.15 -17.91 45.31
CA ILE A 51 -15.31 -17.45 44.20
C ILE A 51 -16.16 -16.97 43.03
N LEU A 52 -17.22 -17.71 42.66
CA LEU A 52 -18.13 -17.37 41.58
C LEU A 52 -18.91 -16.07 41.84
N ILE A 53 -19.26 -15.77 43.10
CA ILE A 53 -19.85 -14.47 43.46
C ILE A 53 -18.89 -13.33 43.10
N GLY A 54 -17.59 -13.49 43.35
CA GLY A 54 -16.58 -12.49 43.00
C GLY A 54 -16.32 -12.33 41.49
N ILE A 55 -16.53 -13.39 40.71
CA ILE A 55 -16.37 -13.38 39.25
C ILE A 55 -17.62 -12.83 38.55
N GLU A 56 -18.81 -13.18 39.05
CA GLU A 56 -20.09 -12.81 38.41
C GLU A 56 -20.64 -11.46 38.82
N VAL A 57 -20.45 -11.08 40.08
CA VAL A 57 -20.89 -9.78 40.55
C VAL A 57 -19.70 -8.84 40.53
N PRO A 58 -19.70 -7.79 39.69
CA PRO A 58 -18.69 -6.72 39.74
C PRO A 58 -18.85 -5.83 41.00
N LEU A 59 -18.97 -6.44 42.19
CA LEU A 59 -19.04 -5.75 43.48
C LEU A 59 -17.83 -4.85 43.71
N CYS A 60 -16.66 -5.28 43.25
CA CYS A 60 -15.41 -4.54 43.41
C CYS A 60 -15.32 -3.30 42.51
N LEU A 61 -16.07 -3.22 41.40
CA LEU A 61 -16.08 -2.04 40.53
C LEU A 61 -16.83 -0.85 41.14
N LYS A 62 -17.75 -1.10 42.08
CA LYS A 62 -18.59 -0.05 42.69
C LYS A 62 -18.05 0.47 44.02
N LEU A 63 -17.19 -0.31 44.68
CA LEU A 63 -16.66 0.01 46.00
C LEU A 63 -15.18 0.47 45.98
N CYS A 64 -14.44 0.23 44.88
CA CYS A 64 -13.03 0.60 44.78
C CYS A 64 -12.78 1.82 43.88
N PRO A 65 -11.97 2.81 44.31
CA PRO A 65 -11.42 3.82 43.41
C PRO A 65 -10.46 3.14 42.43
N THR A 66 -10.71 3.33 41.13
CA THR A 66 -10.01 2.68 40.01
C THR A 66 -8.51 2.94 40.08
N SER A 67 -7.75 1.90 40.40
CA SER A 67 -6.30 1.88 40.36
C SER A 67 -5.86 1.21 39.05
N PRO A 68 -4.84 1.72 38.32
CA PRO A 68 -4.41 1.15 37.04
C PRO A 68 -4.05 -0.34 37.07
N LYS A 69 -3.54 -0.83 38.22
CA LYS A 69 -3.26 -2.26 38.44
C LYS A 69 -4.53 -3.08 38.66
N PHE A 70 -5.54 -2.46 39.28
CA PHE A 70 -6.84 -3.07 39.52
C PHE A 70 -7.64 -3.16 38.21
N ASP A 71 -7.59 -2.14 37.37
CA ASP A 71 -8.26 -2.15 36.05
C ASP A 71 -7.69 -3.25 35.14
N SER A 72 -6.36 -3.44 35.15
CA SER A 72 -5.70 -4.53 34.41
C SER A 72 -6.08 -5.92 34.94
N PHE A 73 -6.24 -6.06 36.25
CA PHE A 73 -6.71 -7.29 36.88
C PHE A 73 -8.18 -7.57 36.51
N ILE A 74 -9.05 -6.56 36.53
CA ILE A 74 -10.45 -6.70 36.13
C ILE A 74 -10.58 -7.05 34.65
N ALA A 75 -9.76 -6.47 33.77
CA ALA A 75 -9.73 -6.83 32.35
C ALA A 75 -9.45 -8.33 32.11
N TYR A 76 -8.74 -8.99 33.03
CA TYR A 76 -8.55 -10.44 33.00
C TYR A 76 -9.83 -11.22 33.36
N PHE A 77 -10.64 -10.73 34.30
CA PHE A 77 -11.94 -11.32 34.67
C PHE A 77 -13.07 -10.96 33.68
N GLU A 78 -12.91 -9.89 32.90
CA GLU A 78 -13.82 -9.53 31.80
C GLU A 78 -13.60 -10.38 30.54
N ASN A 79 -12.47 -11.07 30.43
CA ASN A 79 -12.20 -11.94 29.29
C ASN A 79 -13.13 -13.16 29.25
N CYS A 80 -13.96 -13.26 28.21
CA CYS A 80 -14.88 -14.39 27.99
C CYS A 80 -14.16 -15.74 27.95
N TYR A 81 -12.93 -15.79 27.41
CA TYR A 81 -12.08 -16.99 27.40
C TYR A 81 -11.71 -17.46 28.81
N PHE A 82 -11.35 -16.53 29.69
CA PHE A 82 -10.94 -16.84 31.06
C PHE A 82 -12.12 -17.36 31.88
N ARG A 83 -13.30 -16.75 31.73
CA ARG A 83 -14.54 -17.24 32.34
C ARG A 83 -14.89 -18.64 31.87
N ALA A 84 -14.87 -18.90 30.55
CA ALA A 84 -15.15 -20.23 30.02
C ALA A 84 -14.22 -21.30 30.62
N LEU A 85 -12.93 -21.00 30.76
CA LEU A 85 -11.94 -21.89 31.35
C LEU A 85 -12.22 -22.18 32.83
N ILE A 86 -12.48 -21.15 33.64
CA ILE A 86 -12.76 -21.32 35.07
C ILE A 86 -14.04 -22.13 35.30
N TYR A 87 -15.11 -21.81 34.57
CA TYR A 87 -16.37 -22.54 34.67
C TYR A 87 -16.22 -24.01 34.26
N LEU A 88 -15.42 -24.28 33.24
CA LEU A 88 -15.08 -25.65 32.83
C LEU A 88 -14.29 -26.37 33.91
N ALA A 89 -13.29 -25.73 34.51
CA ALA A 89 -12.51 -26.31 35.60
C ALA A 89 -13.38 -26.64 36.82
N PHE A 90 -14.27 -25.73 37.23
CA PHE A 90 -15.21 -25.98 38.32
C PHE A 90 -16.25 -27.05 37.99
N ALA A 91 -16.75 -27.10 36.75
CA ALA A 91 -17.64 -28.16 36.29
C ALA A 91 -16.95 -29.52 36.41
N VAL A 92 -15.71 -29.65 35.93
CA VAL A 92 -14.90 -30.87 36.03
C VAL A 92 -14.75 -31.28 37.50
N VAL A 93 -14.36 -30.37 38.39
CA VAL A 93 -14.24 -30.66 39.84
C VAL A 93 -15.57 -31.19 40.43
N MET A 94 -16.71 -30.62 40.03
CA MET A 94 -18.02 -31.09 40.49
C MET A 94 -18.42 -32.45 39.89
N PHE A 95 -18.05 -32.74 38.65
CA PHE A 95 -18.25 -34.07 38.07
C PHE A 95 -17.36 -35.13 38.72
N LEU A 96 -16.13 -34.77 39.12
CA LEU A 96 -15.23 -35.68 39.85
C LEU A 96 -15.81 -36.10 41.21
N SER A 97 -16.58 -35.23 41.87
CA SER A 97 -17.30 -35.59 43.11
C SER A 97 -18.25 -36.78 42.93
N ASN A 98 -18.82 -36.94 41.74
CA ASN A 98 -19.82 -37.98 41.47
C ASN A 98 -19.22 -39.35 41.12
N LEU A 99 -17.89 -39.42 40.89
CA LEU A 99 -17.18 -40.70 40.70
C LEU A 99 -17.10 -41.50 42.01
N LEU A 100 -17.21 -40.83 43.17
CA LEU A 100 -17.07 -41.44 44.48
C LEU A 100 -18.42 -41.89 45.07
N ASN A 101 -19.47 -41.06 45.03
CA ASN A 101 -20.86 -41.51 45.10
C ASN A 101 -21.77 -40.54 44.33
N VAL A 102 -22.92 -41.02 43.85
CA VAL A 102 -23.90 -40.20 43.11
C VAL A 102 -24.66 -39.32 44.09
N GLY A 103 -24.45 -38.00 44.00
CA GLY A 103 -25.09 -37.01 44.85
C GLY A 103 -25.80 -35.91 44.07
N PRO A 104 -26.56 -35.03 44.76
CA PRO A 104 -27.29 -33.94 44.14
C PRO A 104 -26.38 -32.91 43.42
N LEU A 105 -25.07 -32.91 43.71
CA LEU A 105 -24.06 -32.02 43.11
C LEU A 105 -23.88 -32.23 41.60
N ILE A 106 -24.47 -33.27 41.00
CA ILE A 106 -24.49 -33.41 39.54
C ILE A 106 -25.25 -32.28 38.84
N ALA A 107 -26.33 -31.78 39.46
CA ALA A 107 -27.11 -30.67 38.90
C ALA A 107 -26.27 -29.39 38.79
N THR A 108 -25.40 -29.14 39.77
CA THR A 108 -24.44 -28.02 39.75
C THR A 108 -23.33 -28.22 38.72
N GLY A 109 -22.84 -29.45 38.54
CA GLY A 109 -21.86 -29.75 37.50
C GLY A 109 -22.40 -29.45 36.10
N VAL A 110 -23.65 -29.84 35.84
CA VAL A 110 -24.33 -29.57 34.56
C VAL A 110 -24.58 -28.08 34.35
N SER A 111 -25.02 -27.33 35.37
CA SER A 111 -25.27 -25.89 35.24
C SER A 111 -23.97 -25.11 34.99
N LEU A 112 -22.86 -25.48 35.66
CA LEU A 112 -21.55 -24.89 35.44
C LEU A 112 -21.00 -25.21 34.04
N LEU A 113 -21.22 -26.43 33.54
CA LEU A 113 -20.82 -26.83 32.19
C LEU A 113 -21.61 -26.04 31.14
N LEU A 114 -22.92 -25.86 31.33
CA LEU A 114 -23.73 -25.05 30.43
C LEU A 114 -23.26 -23.59 30.43
N ALA A 115 -22.90 -23.04 31.60
CA ALA A 115 -22.30 -21.71 31.70
C ALA A 115 -20.95 -21.63 30.95
N ALA A 116 -20.08 -22.64 31.09
CA ALA A 116 -18.81 -22.72 30.34
C ALA A 116 -19.02 -22.73 28.83
N ILE A 117 -20.01 -23.48 28.33
CA ILE A 117 -20.35 -23.50 26.90
C ILE A 117 -20.85 -22.13 26.44
N CYS A 118 -21.74 -21.48 27.19
CA CYS A 118 -22.24 -20.15 26.85
C CYS A 118 -21.12 -19.10 26.80
N TYR A 119 -20.19 -19.11 27.77
CA TYR A 119 -19.02 -18.23 27.74
C TYR A 119 -18.04 -18.58 26.63
N GLY A 120 -17.86 -19.87 26.32
CA GLY A 120 -17.03 -20.33 25.21
C GLY A 120 -17.56 -19.85 23.86
N ILE A 121 -18.86 -19.98 23.61
CA ILE A 121 -19.50 -19.48 22.38
C ILE A 121 -19.37 -17.95 22.28
N ALA A 122 -19.55 -17.23 23.38
CA ALA A 122 -19.34 -15.79 23.41
C ALA A 122 -17.89 -15.40 23.07
N ALA A 123 -16.92 -16.16 23.59
CA ALA A 123 -15.50 -15.97 23.32
C ALA A 123 -15.15 -16.21 21.85
N PHE A 124 -15.60 -17.33 21.27
CA PHE A 124 -15.41 -17.63 19.84
C PHE A 124 -16.14 -16.65 18.91
N SER A 125 -17.26 -16.09 19.36
CA SER A 125 -18.02 -15.10 18.60
C SER A 125 -17.46 -13.68 18.74
N GLY A 126 -16.36 -13.48 19.48
CA GLY A 126 -15.76 -12.16 19.71
C GLY A 126 -16.70 -11.17 20.42
N GLN A 127 -17.70 -11.68 21.15
CA GLN A 127 -18.67 -10.83 21.83
C GLN A 127 -18.03 -10.22 23.09
N ALA A 128 -18.11 -8.90 23.22
CA ALA A 128 -17.67 -8.24 24.45
C ALA A 128 -18.56 -8.68 25.62
N PHE A 129 -17.94 -8.82 26.80
CA PHE A 129 -18.64 -9.25 28.00
C PHE A 129 -19.76 -8.25 28.34
N ALA A 130 -20.98 -8.77 28.39
CA ALA A 130 -22.17 -8.02 28.79
C ALA A 130 -22.63 -8.51 30.16
N SER A 131 -22.69 -7.61 31.13
CA SER A 131 -23.17 -7.90 32.49
C SER A 131 -24.52 -7.23 32.75
N SER A 132 -25.43 -7.97 33.39
CA SER A 132 -26.78 -7.50 33.72
C SER A 132 -26.75 -6.30 34.66
N ARG A 133 -27.65 -5.35 34.42
CA ARG A 133 -27.72 -4.07 35.16
C ARG A 133 -28.09 -4.25 36.64
N ILE A 134 -28.78 -5.35 36.98
CA ILE A 134 -29.15 -5.68 38.38
C ILE A 134 -27.91 -6.00 39.22
N PHE A 135 -26.89 -6.58 38.61
CA PHE A 135 -25.68 -7.04 39.32
C PHE A 135 -24.54 -6.01 39.27
N GLY A 136 -24.84 -4.76 38.88
CA GLY A 136 -23.86 -3.68 38.80
C GLY A 136 -23.17 -3.55 37.45
N GLY A 137 -23.61 -4.31 36.43
CA GLY A 137 -23.13 -4.21 35.06
C GLY A 137 -23.71 -3.03 34.28
N THR A 138 -23.10 -2.73 33.13
CA THR A 138 -23.51 -1.64 32.23
C THR A 138 -24.65 -2.02 31.27
N GLY A 139 -25.14 -3.27 31.32
CA GLY A 139 -26.13 -3.80 30.40
C GLY A 139 -25.59 -3.99 28.97
N VAL A 140 -26.49 -4.36 28.05
CA VAL A 140 -26.18 -4.64 26.64
C VAL A 140 -26.05 -3.38 25.76
N ASP A 141 -26.46 -2.23 26.27
CA ASP A 141 -26.48 -0.96 25.52
C ASP A 141 -25.07 -0.39 25.31
N ASN A 142 -24.19 -0.53 26.30
CA ASN A 142 -22.82 -0.01 26.22
C ASN A 142 -21.91 -0.86 25.33
N VAL A 143 -22.17 -2.17 25.21
CA VAL A 143 -21.40 -3.07 24.33
C VAL A 143 -21.57 -2.68 22.86
N LYS A 144 -22.81 -2.46 22.43
CA LYS A 144 -23.11 -1.98 21.08
C LYS A 144 -22.56 -0.58 20.84
N LEU A 145 -22.62 0.27 21.85
CA LEU A 145 -22.17 1.64 21.74
C LEU A 145 -20.63 1.72 21.64
N ASN A 146 -19.90 0.88 22.38
CA ASN A 146 -18.45 0.79 22.28
C ASN A 146 -17.98 0.15 20.97
N SER A 147 -18.66 -0.88 20.47
CA SER A 147 -18.35 -1.45 19.15
C SER A 147 -18.61 -0.44 18.03
N LEU A 148 -19.73 0.29 18.09
CA LEU A 148 -20.04 1.35 17.13
C LEU A 148 -19.05 2.52 17.22
N ARG A 149 -18.56 2.86 18.41
CA ARG A 149 -17.48 3.85 18.57
C ARG A 149 -16.17 3.37 17.96
N ALA A 150 -15.76 2.13 18.22
CA ALA A 150 -14.55 1.57 17.63
C ALA A 150 -14.65 1.50 16.10
N GLU A 151 -15.81 1.12 15.56
CA GLU A 151 -16.07 1.12 14.11
C GLU A 151 -16.09 2.54 13.53
N ALA A 152 -16.64 3.53 14.26
CA ALA A 152 -16.60 4.93 13.85
C ALA A 152 -15.16 5.49 13.87
N GLU A 153 -14.35 5.13 14.87
CA GLU A 153 -12.94 5.54 14.96
C GLU A 153 -12.11 4.95 13.81
N THR A 154 -12.29 3.66 13.49
CA THR A 154 -11.60 3.04 12.35
C THR A 154 -12.04 3.62 11.01
N ALA A 155 -13.34 3.89 10.84
CA ALA A 155 -13.86 4.54 9.64
C ALA A 155 -13.31 5.98 9.49
N THR A 156 -13.15 6.70 10.60
CA THR A 156 -12.59 8.06 10.61
C THR A 156 -11.10 8.03 10.21
N SER A 157 -10.31 7.12 10.80
CA SER A 157 -8.90 6.94 10.45
C SER A 157 -8.71 6.59 8.97
N LEU A 158 -9.53 5.66 8.45
CA LEU A 158 -9.50 5.30 7.02
C LEU A 158 -9.89 6.49 6.13
N GLY A 159 -10.86 7.30 6.57
CA GLY A 159 -11.26 8.54 5.89
C GLY A 159 -10.10 9.54 5.78
N ASP A 160 -9.37 9.75 6.87
CA ASP A 160 -8.20 10.63 6.89
C ASP A 160 -7.07 10.11 5.99
N ASP A 161 -6.83 8.79 5.99
CA ASP A 161 -5.83 8.16 5.12
C ASP A 161 -6.19 8.30 3.63
N PHE A 162 -7.45 8.08 3.26
CA PHE A 162 -7.91 8.29 1.88
C PHE A 162 -7.83 9.76 1.48
N ALA A 163 -8.19 10.69 2.36
CA ALA A 163 -8.07 12.13 2.10
C ALA A 163 -6.60 12.54 1.85
N ASN A 164 -5.67 12.01 2.65
CA ASN A 164 -4.23 12.23 2.44
C ASN A 164 -3.75 11.64 1.11
N LYS A 165 -4.23 10.45 0.74
CA LYS A 165 -3.85 9.82 -0.52
C LYS A 165 -4.38 10.58 -1.74
N ILE A 166 -5.60 11.10 -1.67
CA ILE A 166 -6.18 11.93 -2.73
C ILE A 166 -5.32 13.19 -2.94
N LYS A 167 -4.96 13.91 -1.86
CA LYS A 167 -4.10 15.09 -1.97
C LYS A 167 -2.75 14.78 -2.62
N GLN A 168 -2.10 13.68 -2.22
CA GLN A 168 -0.83 13.27 -2.84
C GLN A 168 -0.98 12.98 -4.34
N LEU A 169 -2.05 12.27 -4.73
CA LEU A 169 -2.31 11.96 -6.14
C LEU A 169 -2.64 13.21 -6.96
N GLU A 170 -3.35 14.18 -6.38
CA GLU A 170 -3.61 15.48 -7.02
C GLU A 170 -2.32 16.26 -7.26
N GLU A 171 -1.43 16.35 -6.26
CA GLU A 171 -0.13 17.01 -6.38
C GLU A 171 0.76 16.33 -7.43
N GLU A 172 0.82 14.99 -7.44
CA GLU A 172 1.58 14.22 -8.42
C GLU A 172 1.04 14.43 -9.84
N ASN A 173 -0.28 14.49 -10.00
CA ASN A 173 -0.91 14.73 -11.30
C ASN A 173 -0.61 16.14 -11.83
N ILE A 174 -0.61 17.15 -10.96
CA ILE A 174 -0.21 18.52 -11.31
C ILE A 174 1.26 18.56 -11.75
N GLN A 175 2.16 17.91 -10.99
CA GLN A 175 3.58 17.83 -11.34
C GLN A 175 3.80 17.14 -12.69
N LYS A 176 3.18 15.98 -12.91
CA LYS A 176 3.24 15.26 -14.20
C LYS A 176 2.67 16.11 -15.35
N GLY A 177 1.62 16.88 -15.11
CA GLY A 177 1.07 17.83 -16.07
C GLY A 177 2.07 18.92 -16.50
N HIS A 178 2.82 19.49 -15.54
CA HIS A 178 3.90 20.43 -15.82
C HIS A 178 5.06 19.78 -16.59
N GLU A 179 5.46 18.56 -16.23
CA GLU A 179 6.50 17.82 -16.94
C GLU A 179 6.11 17.53 -18.40
N ILE A 180 4.89 17.03 -18.63
CA ILE A 180 4.35 16.77 -19.98
C ILE A 180 4.40 18.05 -20.83
N THR A 181 3.98 19.17 -20.25
CA THR A 181 3.99 20.47 -20.93
C THR A 181 5.42 20.89 -21.29
N SER A 182 6.36 20.73 -20.34
CA SER A 182 7.79 21.02 -20.55
C SER A 182 8.41 20.16 -21.66
N PHE A 183 8.14 18.85 -21.65
CA PHE A 183 8.61 17.92 -22.68
C PHE A 183 8.00 18.23 -24.05
N LYS A 184 6.71 18.58 -24.10
CA LYS A 184 6.05 18.96 -25.35
C LYS A 184 6.72 20.19 -25.98
N VAL A 185 6.96 21.24 -25.21
CA VAL A 185 7.67 22.45 -25.69
C VAL A 185 9.10 22.12 -26.14
N LYS A 186 9.80 21.22 -25.44
CA LYS A 186 11.14 20.76 -25.87
C LYS A 186 11.08 20.02 -27.21
N ASN A 187 10.11 19.13 -27.42
CA ASN A 187 9.94 18.42 -28.69
C ASN A 187 9.64 19.39 -29.82
N GLU A 188 8.70 20.32 -29.65
CA GLU A 188 8.40 21.34 -30.66
C GLU A 188 9.65 22.17 -31.01
N ARG A 189 10.47 22.51 -30.01
CA ARG A 189 11.74 23.24 -30.23
C ARG A 189 12.78 22.40 -30.96
N LEU A 190 12.87 21.09 -30.68
CA LEU A 190 13.79 20.16 -31.34
C LEU A 190 13.37 19.92 -32.80
N GLU A 191 12.08 19.70 -33.05
CA GLU A 191 11.52 19.58 -34.40
C GLU A 191 11.80 20.84 -35.23
N ALA A 192 11.58 22.03 -34.65
CA ALA A 192 11.88 23.30 -35.33
C ALA A 192 13.39 23.53 -35.59
N ARG A 193 14.28 22.92 -34.79
CA ARG A 193 15.73 22.94 -35.04
C ARG A 193 16.13 21.96 -36.12
N LEU A 194 15.58 20.75 -36.11
CA LEU A 194 15.83 19.74 -37.15
C LEU A 194 15.43 20.27 -38.52
N LYS A 195 14.23 20.87 -38.64
CA LYS A 195 13.78 21.45 -39.90
C LYS A 195 14.73 22.55 -40.42
N ARG A 196 15.22 23.42 -39.53
CA ARG A 196 16.21 24.45 -39.93
C ARG A 196 17.52 23.85 -40.40
N ILE A 197 18.02 22.84 -39.70
CA ILE A 197 19.26 22.16 -40.09
C ILE A 197 19.08 21.43 -41.43
N GLU A 198 17.92 20.80 -41.66
CA GLU A 198 17.59 20.19 -42.96
C GLU A 198 17.57 21.24 -44.08
N ASP A 199 16.91 22.38 -43.87
CA ASP A 199 16.88 23.48 -44.84
C ASP A 199 18.30 24.03 -45.12
N GLU A 200 19.12 24.20 -44.08
CA GLU A 200 20.52 24.61 -44.19
C GLU A 200 21.38 23.58 -44.94
N LEU A 201 21.18 22.29 -44.68
CA LEU A 201 21.88 21.20 -45.35
C LEU A 201 21.56 21.19 -46.85
N ILE A 202 20.28 21.35 -47.22
CA ILE A 202 19.85 21.45 -48.62
C ILE A 202 20.50 22.65 -49.30
N GLN A 203 20.49 23.81 -48.66
CA GLN A 203 21.15 25.02 -49.16
C GLN A 203 22.66 24.83 -49.39
N VAL A 204 23.35 24.22 -48.43
CA VAL A 204 24.80 23.95 -48.55
C VAL A 204 25.08 22.97 -49.68
N ASN A 205 24.26 21.92 -49.83
CA ASN A 205 24.43 20.94 -50.90
C ASN A 205 24.22 21.57 -52.29
N LEU A 206 23.19 22.41 -52.45
CA LEU A 206 22.97 23.17 -53.68
C LEU A 206 24.16 24.08 -54.02
N LYS A 207 24.67 24.83 -53.03
CA LYS A 207 25.86 25.68 -53.23
C LYS A 207 27.11 24.87 -53.55
N ALA A 208 27.28 23.71 -52.93
CA ALA A 208 28.40 22.81 -53.23
C ALA A 208 28.31 22.29 -54.67
N GLN A 209 27.12 21.89 -55.12
CA GLN A 209 26.88 21.45 -56.49
C GLN A 209 27.13 22.58 -57.51
N GLU A 210 26.61 23.78 -57.26
CA GLU A 210 26.87 24.96 -58.10
C GLU A 210 28.36 25.30 -58.16
N SER A 211 29.06 25.26 -57.02
CA SER A 211 30.50 25.49 -56.95
C SER A 211 31.28 24.42 -57.71
N ASN A 212 30.87 23.15 -57.63
CA ASN A 212 31.52 22.05 -58.33
C ASN A 212 31.36 22.21 -59.85
N GLN A 213 30.15 22.54 -60.31
CA GLN A 213 29.89 22.79 -61.72
C GLN A 213 30.68 23.99 -62.25
N LYS A 214 30.79 25.06 -61.46
CA LYS A 214 31.64 26.20 -61.80
C LYS A 214 33.13 25.83 -61.86
N SER A 215 33.60 24.93 -60.99
CA SER A 215 34.98 24.42 -61.04
C SER A 215 35.22 23.64 -62.34
N GLU A 216 34.31 22.74 -62.69
CA GLU A 216 34.39 21.96 -63.94
C GLU A 216 34.39 22.86 -65.20
N ASP A 217 33.57 23.91 -65.21
CA ASP A 217 33.53 24.85 -66.33
C ASP A 217 34.81 25.69 -66.44
N LEU A 218 35.37 26.11 -65.29
CA LEU A 218 36.67 26.80 -65.26
C LEU A 218 37.81 25.88 -65.71
N GLU A 219 37.82 24.61 -65.31
CA GLU A 219 38.82 23.62 -65.73
C GLU A 219 38.79 23.40 -67.25
N LYS A 220 37.60 23.34 -67.86
CA LYS A 220 37.45 23.29 -69.33
C LYS A 220 38.03 24.53 -69.99
N HIS A 221 37.69 25.72 -69.50
CA HIS A 221 38.22 26.97 -70.05
C HIS A 221 39.75 27.07 -69.93
N VAL A 222 40.34 26.58 -68.83
CA VAL A 222 41.80 26.52 -68.68
C VAL A 222 42.39 25.58 -69.75
N THR A 223 41.79 24.42 -69.96
CA THR A 223 42.24 23.46 -70.98
C THR A 223 42.19 24.06 -72.40
N ASP A 224 41.11 24.75 -72.74
CA ASP A 224 40.94 25.41 -74.04
C ASP A 224 42.02 26.49 -74.26
N LEU A 225 42.27 27.33 -73.23
CA LEU A 225 43.28 28.38 -73.28
C LEU A 225 44.71 27.80 -73.38
N GLU A 226 45.00 26.70 -72.70
CA GLU A 226 46.28 25.99 -72.83
C GLU A 226 46.48 25.49 -74.27
N GLN A 227 45.43 24.96 -74.90
CA GLN A 227 45.49 24.50 -76.29
C GLN A 227 45.63 25.66 -77.29
N GLU A 228 44.94 26.78 -77.08
CA GLU A 228 45.12 28.00 -77.88
C GLU A 228 46.54 28.56 -77.76
N LEU A 229 47.10 28.56 -76.54
CA LEU A 229 48.46 29.01 -76.27
C LEU A 229 49.48 28.11 -76.97
N GLU A 230 49.33 26.78 -76.90
CA GLU A 230 50.19 25.83 -77.62
C GLU A 230 50.13 26.05 -79.15
N ASN A 231 48.94 26.28 -79.70
CA ASN A 231 48.78 26.56 -81.13
C ASN A 231 49.42 27.91 -81.52
N ALA A 232 49.30 28.93 -80.68
CA ALA A 232 49.92 30.22 -80.90
C ALA A 232 51.45 30.14 -80.84
N GLU A 233 52.00 29.36 -79.90
CA GLU A 233 53.44 29.07 -79.80
C GLU A 233 53.96 28.36 -81.05
N LYS A 234 53.29 27.29 -81.50
CA LYS A 234 53.64 26.60 -82.75
C LYS A 234 53.66 27.54 -83.95
N LYS A 235 52.61 28.35 -84.12
CA LYS A 235 52.52 29.32 -85.22
C LYS A 235 53.60 30.40 -85.14
N ASN A 236 53.95 30.84 -83.94
CA ASN A 236 55.02 31.81 -83.74
C ASN A 236 56.39 31.21 -84.11
N ASP A 237 56.64 29.95 -83.76
CA ASP A 237 57.86 29.25 -84.15
C ASP A 237 57.94 28.98 -85.65
N GLU A 238 56.83 28.60 -86.30
CA GLU A 238 56.74 28.53 -87.77
C GLU A 238 57.05 29.89 -88.44
N LEU A 239 56.47 30.97 -87.93
CA LEU A 239 56.71 32.33 -88.44
C LEU A 239 58.15 32.79 -88.22
N LYS A 240 58.81 32.40 -87.11
CA LYS A 240 60.24 32.66 -86.90
C LYS A 240 61.09 31.93 -87.93
N GLU A 241 60.80 30.66 -88.20
CA GLU A 241 61.53 29.88 -89.19
C GLU A 241 61.34 30.46 -90.60
N MET A 242 60.10 30.78 -90.99
CA MET A 242 59.81 31.47 -92.25
C MET A 242 60.52 32.83 -92.36
N ASN A 243 60.53 33.64 -91.29
CA ASN A 243 61.28 34.91 -91.29
C ASN A 243 62.78 34.69 -91.46
N LYS A 244 63.33 33.61 -90.89
CA LYS A 244 64.74 33.26 -91.05
C LYS A 244 65.05 32.86 -92.50
N VAL A 245 64.23 31.99 -93.10
CA VAL A 245 64.35 31.59 -94.51
C VAL A 245 64.25 32.81 -95.43
N VAL A 246 63.24 33.66 -95.25
CA VAL A 246 63.06 34.87 -96.07
C VAL A 246 64.26 35.82 -95.91
N LYS A 247 64.82 35.98 -94.70
CA LYS A 247 66.05 36.77 -94.51
C LYS A 247 67.24 36.18 -95.26
N GLU A 248 67.43 34.86 -95.19
CA GLU A 248 68.50 34.16 -95.91
C GLU A 248 68.34 34.34 -97.44
N GLU A 249 67.12 34.20 -97.98
CA GLU A 249 66.82 34.47 -99.39
C GLU A 249 67.08 35.93 -99.78
N LEU A 250 66.72 36.89 -98.91
CA LEU A 250 66.93 38.31 -99.15
C LEU A 250 68.42 38.67 -99.14
N GLU A 251 69.21 38.08 -98.23
CA GLU A 251 70.67 38.18 -98.24
C GLU A 251 71.27 37.59 -99.53
N GLU A 252 70.74 36.48 -100.03
CA GLU A 252 71.17 35.87 -101.28
C GLU A 252 70.83 36.78 -102.49
N PHE A 253 69.63 37.36 -102.54
CA PHE A 253 69.25 38.35 -103.55
C PHE A 253 70.12 39.62 -103.50
N VAL A 254 70.44 40.13 -102.32
CA VAL A 254 71.36 41.28 -102.16
C VAL A 254 72.75 40.93 -102.71
N ARG A 255 73.27 39.73 -102.42
CA ARG A 255 74.53 39.26 -103.02
C ARG A 255 74.46 39.15 -104.54
N GLN A 256 73.31 38.74 -105.11
CA GLN A 256 73.11 38.72 -106.55
C GLN A 256 73.10 40.13 -107.18
N LEU A 257 72.61 41.14 -106.46
CA LEU A 257 72.59 42.54 -106.91
C LEU A 257 73.95 43.24 -106.78
N GLU A 258 74.80 42.88 -105.82
CA GLU A 258 76.16 43.46 -105.68
C GLU A 258 77.15 42.96 -106.76
N VAL A 259 76.79 41.93 -107.53
CA VAL A 259 77.62 41.33 -108.59
C VAL A 259 77.24 41.84 -110.00
N ALA A 260 76.22 42.70 -110.12
CA ALA A 260 75.80 43.36 -111.37
C ALA A 260 76.23 44.83 -111.42
#